data_AF-A0A1I7RP97-F1
#
_entry.id   AF-A0A1I7RP97-F1
#
_cell.length_a   1.000
_cell.length_b   1.000
_cell.length_c   1.000
_cell.angle_alpha   90.00
_cell.angle_beta   90.00
_cell.angle_gamma   90.00
#
_symmetry.space_group_name_H-M   'P 1'
#
loop_
_entity.id
_entity.type
_entity.pdbx_description
1 polymer ?
#
loop_
_entity_poly.entity_id
_entity_poly.type
_entity_poly.pdbx_seq_one_letter_code
_entity_poly.pdbx_strand_id
1 'polypeptide(L)'
;MDVKIQKPLSRFMKKLDRLAPQLTENFAEIQVLDRKAREDEDKLKRICGTVGSSQSRSPKQKRDQHEERHRQLMKILDEMEESCKRKLELASTSYETVDKYINDLDKSYFKFTQNLSAPMDNKRSNQKASGSGRKKKRKASEMAETDGTATESLEFDSPLVEMPVDPNEPTYCYCHQVSFGQMIMCDNKTCTIEWFHFQCVGLTSTPRGKWYCDNCKAKIKRGRKPSAPM
;
A
#
# COMPACT_ATOMS: atom_id res chain seq x y z
N MET A 1 -40.25 12.52 -4.72
CA MET A 1 -38.89 11.94 -4.63
C MET A 1 -38.70 11.43 -3.21
N ASP A 2 -38.53 10.12 -3.05
CA ASP A 2 -38.75 9.36 -1.82
C ASP A 2 -37.90 9.75 -0.60
N VAL A 3 -38.59 10.07 0.50
CA VAL A 3 -38.03 10.29 1.87
C VAL A 3 -37.16 9.11 2.34
N LYS A 4 -37.34 7.92 1.75
CA LYS A 4 -36.55 6.70 2.03
C LYS A 4 -35.07 6.82 1.64
N ILE A 5 -34.74 7.67 0.65
CA ILE A 5 -33.37 7.85 0.16
C ILE A 5 -32.66 9.03 0.87
N GLN A 6 -33.40 10.04 1.30
CA GLN A 6 -32.82 11.25 1.91
C GLN A 6 -32.16 11.02 3.29
N LYS A 7 -32.73 10.15 4.13
CA LYS A 7 -32.18 9.90 5.48
C LYS A 7 -30.82 9.17 5.46
N PRO A 8 -30.64 8.09 4.67
CA PRO A 8 -29.32 7.46 4.50
C PRO A 8 -28.28 8.41 3.89
N LEU A 9 -28.66 9.15 2.85
CA LEU A 9 -27.76 10.06 2.15
C LEU A 9 -27.30 11.23 3.05
N SER A 10 -28.21 11.83 3.81
CA SER A 10 -27.88 12.91 4.75
C SER A 10 -27.01 12.45 5.92
N ARG A 11 -27.19 11.21 6.40
CA ARG A 11 -26.30 10.62 7.41
C ARG A 11 -24.90 10.37 6.85
N PHE A 12 -24.81 10.03 5.57
CA PHE A 12 -23.55 9.81 4.86
C PHE A 12 -22.80 11.11 4.57
N MET A 13 -23.48 12.15 4.07
CA MET A 13 -22.85 13.46 3.85
C MET A 13 -22.26 14.02 5.16
N LYS A 14 -22.98 13.91 6.28
CA LYS A 14 -22.46 14.30 7.61
C LYS A 14 -21.21 13.52 8.07
N LYS A 15 -21.04 12.29 7.58
CA LYS A 15 -19.87 11.46 7.85
C LYS A 15 -18.69 11.93 6.99
N LEU A 16 -18.91 12.19 5.70
CA LEU A 16 -17.90 12.75 4.80
C LEU A 16 -17.43 14.16 5.21
N ASP A 17 -18.34 14.99 5.70
CA ASP A 17 -18.02 16.35 6.17
C ASP A 17 -16.96 16.36 7.30
N ARG A 18 -16.82 15.25 8.03
CA ARG A 18 -15.81 15.09 9.10
C ARG A 18 -14.51 14.48 8.60
N LEU A 19 -14.56 13.70 7.52
CA LEU A 19 -13.40 13.03 6.95
C LEU A 19 -12.43 14.03 6.30
N ALA A 20 -12.95 14.94 5.48
CA ALA A 20 -12.15 15.93 4.78
C ALA A 20 -11.29 16.82 5.71
N PRO A 21 -11.83 17.44 6.80
CA PRO A 21 -11.00 18.22 7.70
C PRO A 21 -9.98 17.37 8.47
N GLN A 22 -10.34 16.15 8.86
CA GLN A 22 -9.42 15.23 9.56
C GLN A 22 -8.23 14.82 8.69
N LEU A 23 -8.47 14.51 7.41
CA LEU A 23 -7.39 14.24 6.46
C LEU A 23 -6.55 15.48 6.19
N THR A 24 -7.19 16.65 6.03
CA THR A 24 -6.49 17.92 5.79
C THR A 24 -5.55 18.25 6.94
N GLU A 25 -5.98 18.05 8.19
CA GLU A 25 -5.15 18.24 9.37
C GLU A 25 -3.96 17.28 9.39
N ASN A 26 -4.19 15.98 9.18
CA ASN A 26 -3.12 14.98 9.12
C ASN A 26 -2.09 15.31 8.02
N PHE A 27 -2.54 15.66 6.82
CA PHE A 27 -1.63 16.01 5.71
C PHE A 27 -0.89 17.32 5.96
N ALA A 28 -1.52 18.31 6.60
CA ALA A 28 -0.85 19.54 7.00
C ALA A 28 0.27 19.25 8.02
N GLU A 29 0.01 18.38 8.99
CA GLU A 29 1.02 17.97 9.97
C GLU A 29 2.18 17.20 9.30
N ILE A 30 1.88 16.28 8.37
CA ILE A 30 2.91 15.60 7.56
C ILE A 30 3.80 16.61 6.82
N GLN A 31 3.21 17.63 6.18
CA GLN A 31 3.97 18.67 5.47
C GLN A 31 4.89 19.48 6.40
N VAL A 32 4.44 19.76 7.62
CA VAL A 32 5.26 20.44 8.64
C VAL A 32 6.44 19.55 9.04
N LEU A 33 6.18 18.26 9.31
CA LEU A 33 7.22 17.29 9.65
C LEU A 33 8.19 17.06 8.47
N ASP A 34 7.73 17.14 7.23
CA ASP A 34 8.58 17.08 6.02
C ASP A 34 9.53 18.26 5.92
N ARG A 35 9.05 19.46 6.25
CA ARG A 35 9.91 20.64 6.31
C ARG A 35 10.95 20.51 7.42
N LYS A 36 10.53 20.09 8.62
CA LYS A 36 11.44 19.86 9.75
C LYS A 36 12.52 18.83 9.41
N ALA A 37 12.14 17.70 8.81
CA ALA A 37 13.10 16.67 8.42
C ALA A 37 14.14 17.19 7.41
N ARG A 38 13.74 18.03 6.45
CA ARG A 38 14.69 18.69 5.53
C ARG A 38 15.63 19.65 6.27
N GLU A 39 15.11 20.44 7.21
CA GLU A 39 15.94 21.34 8.02
C GLU A 39 16.96 20.58 8.86
N ASP A 40 16.55 19.44 9.44
CA ASP A 40 17.43 18.57 10.24
C ASP A 40 18.50 17.90 9.36
N GLU A 41 18.15 17.49 8.14
CA GLU A 41 19.11 17.01 7.13
C GLU A 41 20.15 18.10 6.77
N ASP A 42 19.72 19.34 6.61
CA ASP A 42 20.62 20.48 6.34
C ASP A 42 21.52 20.83 7.53
N LYS A 43 21.03 20.66 8.77
CA LYS A 43 21.87 20.78 9.98
C LYS A 43 22.92 19.66 10.02
N LEU A 44 22.53 18.42 9.71
CA LEU A 44 23.42 17.27 9.67
C LEU A 44 24.55 17.48 8.64
N LYS A 45 24.21 17.95 7.43
CA LYS A 45 25.20 18.28 6.38
C LYS A 45 26.19 19.36 6.85
N ARG A 46 25.72 20.39 7.56
CA ARG A 46 26.58 21.46 8.11
C ARG A 46 27.55 20.95 9.17
N ILE A 47 27.10 20.10 10.08
CA ILE A 47 27.93 19.52 11.15
C ILE A 47 28.96 18.53 10.57
N CYS A 48 28.59 17.78 9.54
CA CYS A 48 29.51 16.88 8.85
C CYS A 48 30.55 17.65 8.02
N GLY A 49 30.14 18.73 7.33
CA GLY A 49 31.01 19.56 6.50
C GLY A 49 32.05 20.39 7.25
N THR A 50 31.89 20.58 8.57
CA THR A 50 32.83 21.38 9.39
C THR A 50 34.16 20.68 9.69
N VAL A 51 34.33 19.42 9.25
CA VAL A 51 35.55 18.60 9.44
C VAL A 51 36.76 19.12 8.64
N GLY A 52 36.55 19.94 7.60
CA GLY A 52 37.62 20.42 6.71
C GLY A 52 38.44 21.62 7.23
N SER A 53 38.03 22.27 8.32
CA SER A 53 38.68 23.50 8.78
C SER A 53 39.91 23.20 9.66
N SER A 54 41.09 23.21 9.05
CA SER A 54 42.39 22.99 9.71
C SER A 54 42.75 24.16 10.63
N GLN A 55 42.26 24.13 11.87
CA GLN A 55 42.73 25.02 12.95
C GLN A 55 43.79 24.34 13.80
N SER A 56 44.83 25.09 14.19
CA SER A 56 45.87 24.68 15.14
C SER A 56 45.28 24.53 16.55
N ARG A 57 44.65 23.39 16.84
CA ARG A 57 44.08 23.07 18.15
C ARG A 57 44.90 22.01 18.87
N SER A 58 44.96 22.10 20.21
CA SER A 58 45.61 21.08 21.04
C SER A 58 44.89 19.72 20.93
N PRO A 59 45.58 18.59 21.21
CA PRO A 59 44.97 17.25 21.15
C PRO A 59 43.73 17.09 22.04
N LYS A 60 43.73 17.72 23.23
CA LYS A 60 42.58 17.70 24.15
C LYS A 60 41.37 18.44 23.58
N GLN A 61 41.57 19.65 23.05
CA GLN A 61 40.50 20.43 22.42
C GLN A 61 39.90 19.74 21.18
N LYS A 62 40.72 19.00 20.41
CA LYS A 62 40.23 18.21 19.26
C LYS A 62 39.31 17.07 19.72
N ARG A 63 39.66 16.41 20.83
CA ARG A 63 38.88 15.31 21.39
C ARG A 63 37.56 15.79 21.98
N ASP A 64 37.60 16.87 22.78
CA ASP A 64 36.40 17.49 23.36
C ASP A 64 35.46 18.01 22.25
N GLN A 65 36.01 18.61 21.17
CA GLN A 65 35.22 19.03 20.02
C GLN A 65 34.65 17.85 19.21
N HIS A 66 35.37 16.73 19.14
CA HIS A 66 34.87 15.52 18.49
C HIS A 66 33.69 14.92 19.27
N GLU A 67 33.81 14.84 20.60
CA GLU A 67 32.74 14.36 21.48
C GLU A 67 31.49 15.25 21.41
N GLU A 68 31.66 16.58 21.41
CA GLU A 68 30.54 17.51 21.28
C GLU A 68 29.85 17.42 19.92
N ARG A 69 30.61 17.31 18.81
CA ARG A 69 30.02 17.09 17.49
C ARG A 69 29.27 15.76 17.40
N HIS A 70 29.85 14.70 17.96
CA HIS A 70 29.20 13.40 17.99
C HIS A 70 27.89 13.46 18.78
N ARG A 71 27.88 14.16 19.92
CA ARG A 71 26.67 14.39 20.72
C ARG A 71 25.59 15.14 19.92
N GLN A 72 25.98 16.19 19.21
CA GLN A 72 25.05 16.96 18.36
C GLN A 72 24.51 16.14 17.20
N LEU A 73 25.34 15.31 16.58
CA LEU A 73 24.95 14.42 15.48
C LEU A 73 23.94 13.38 15.95
N MET A 74 24.20 12.70 17.07
CA MET A 74 23.26 11.72 17.63
C MET A 74 21.91 12.37 17.96
N LYS A 75 21.92 13.57 18.55
CA LYS A 75 20.68 14.30 18.86
C LYS A 75 19.83 14.60 17.61
N ILE A 76 20.45 15.03 16.51
CA ILE A 76 19.74 15.31 15.27
C ILE A 76 19.21 14.02 14.65
N LEU A 77 19.97 12.94 14.67
CA LEU A 77 19.51 11.65 14.16
C LEU A 77 18.29 11.14 14.93
N ASP A 78 18.29 11.26 16.27
CA ASP A 78 17.14 10.89 17.10
C ASP A 78 15.91 11.77 16.77
N GLU A 79 16.08 13.09 16.60
CA GLU A 79 15.00 14.01 16.22
C GLU A 79 14.45 13.72 14.81
N MET A 80 15.31 13.33 13.87
CA MET A 80 14.91 12.91 12.52
C MET A 80 14.15 11.58 12.53
N GLU A 81 14.61 10.61 13.34
CA GLU A 81 13.93 9.32 13.50
C GLU A 81 12.51 9.53 14.06
N GLU A 82 12.38 10.33 15.11
CA GLU A 82 11.09 10.64 15.73
C GLU A 82 10.15 11.35 14.74
N SER A 83 10.68 12.31 13.97
CA SER A 83 9.90 12.99 12.93
C SER A 83 9.44 12.02 11.83
N CYS A 84 10.24 11.01 11.49
CA CYS A 84 9.88 9.97 10.52
C CYS A 84 8.79 9.05 11.07
N LYS A 85 8.93 8.57 12.31
CA LYS A 85 7.92 7.74 12.99
C LYS A 85 6.55 8.44 13.02
N ARG A 86 6.54 9.71 13.43
CA ARG A 86 5.30 10.50 13.48
C ARG A 86 4.63 10.62 12.11
N LYS A 87 5.39 10.79 11.01
CA LYS A 87 4.83 10.80 9.64
C LYS A 87 4.21 9.47 9.26
N LEU A 88 4.88 8.36 9.58
CA LEU A 88 4.37 7.02 9.29
C LEU A 88 3.06 6.77 10.05
N GLU A 89 2.97 7.18 11.32
CA GLU A 89 1.74 7.10 12.10
C GLU A 89 0.60 7.93 11.50
N LEU A 90 0.87 9.18 11.10
CA LEU A 90 -0.12 10.04 10.45
C LEU A 90 -0.61 9.45 9.13
N ALA A 91 0.32 8.91 8.32
CA ALA A 91 -0.02 8.24 7.08
C ALA A 91 -0.89 7.01 7.34
N SER A 92 -0.48 6.12 8.26
CA SER A 92 -1.26 4.94 8.66
C SER A 92 -2.66 5.32 9.13
N THR A 93 -2.76 6.30 10.02
CA THR A 93 -4.03 6.79 10.56
C THR A 93 -4.92 7.33 9.44
N SER A 94 -4.35 8.04 8.47
CA SER A 94 -5.09 8.57 7.32
C SER A 94 -5.62 7.45 6.43
N TYR A 95 -4.79 6.45 6.12
CA TYR A 95 -5.18 5.28 5.34
C TYR A 95 -6.28 4.47 6.04
N GLU A 96 -6.10 4.14 7.32
CA GLU A 96 -7.10 3.40 8.11
C GLU A 96 -8.42 4.16 8.23
N THR A 97 -8.36 5.48 8.34
CA THR A 97 -9.55 6.32 8.39
C THR A 97 -10.29 6.20 7.06
N VAL A 98 -9.62 6.45 5.93
CA VAL A 98 -10.22 6.33 4.60
C VAL A 98 -10.81 4.94 4.37
N ASP A 99 -10.07 3.88 4.70
CA ASP A 99 -10.52 2.50 4.56
C ASP A 99 -11.79 2.21 5.36
N LYS A 100 -11.89 2.72 6.61
CA LYS A 100 -13.11 2.61 7.41
C LYS A 100 -14.31 3.28 6.73
N TYR A 101 -14.11 4.44 6.10
CA TYR A 101 -15.19 5.14 5.37
C TYR A 101 -15.58 4.39 4.09
N ILE A 102 -14.63 3.79 3.37
CA ILE A 102 -14.90 2.96 2.19
C ILE A 102 -15.71 1.72 2.58
N ASN A 103 -15.27 1.00 3.62
CA ASN A 103 -15.99 -0.18 4.12
C ASN A 103 -17.40 0.16 4.63
N ASP A 104 -17.57 1.30 5.29
CA ASP A 104 -18.89 1.79 5.72
C ASP A 104 -19.79 2.16 4.53
N LEU A 105 -19.19 2.72 3.49
CA LEU A 105 -19.83 3.06 2.21
C LEU A 105 -20.36 1.82 1.52
N ASP A 106 -19.51 0.82 1.33
CA ASP A 106 -19.85 -0.44 0.66
C ASP A 106 -20.96 -1.18 1.40
N LYS A 107 -20.88 -1.24 2.74
CA LYS A 107 -21.96 -1.82 3.58
C LYS A 107 -23.27 -1.08 3.42
N SER A 108 -23.23 0.25 3.34
CA SER A 108 -24.43 1.08 3.19
C SER A 108 -25.03 0.93 1.79
N TYR A 109 -24.18 0.87 0.77
CA TYR A 109 -24.56 0.61 -0.61
C TYR A 109 -25.15 -0.80 -0.78
N PHE A 110 -24.54 -1.82 -0.20
CA PHE A 110 -25.06 -3.20 -0.21
C PHE A 110 -26.43 -3.31 0.47
N LYS A 111 -26.61 -2.68 1.63
CA LYS A 111 -27.93 -2.63 2.30
C LYS A 111 -28.98 -1.89 1.46
N PHE A 112 -28.56 -0.84 0.75
CA PHE A 112 -29.45 -0.07 -0.11
C PHE A 112 -29.90 -0.86 -1.35
N THR A 113 -28.96 -1.54 -2.02
CA THR A 113 -29.26 -2.42 -3.16
C THR A 113 -30.15 -3.60 -2.75
N GLN A 114 -29.90 -4.22 -1.59
CA GLN A 114 -30.75 -5.28 -1.05
C GLN A 114 -32.18 -4.80 -0.74
N ASN A 115 -32.34 -3.58 -0.20
CA ASN A 115 -33.65 -2.98 0.06
C ASN A 115 -34.42 -2.64 -1.23
N LEU A 116 -33.72 -2.39 -2.34
CA LEU A 116 -34.32 -2.19 -3.66
C LEU A 116 -34.68 -3.51 -4.34
N SER A 117 -33.95 -4.59 -4.07
CA SER A 117 -34.21 -5.92 -4.62
C SER A 117 -35.21 -6.75 -3.81
N ALA A 118 -35.70 -6.25 -2.67
CA ALA A 118 -36.71 -6.94 -1.86
C ALA A 118 -38.08 -6.93 -2.59
N PRO A 119 -38.66 -8.09 -2.95
CA PRO A 119 -39.97 -8.14 -3.60
C PRO A 119 -41.04 -7.59 -2.66
N MET A 120 -41.90 -6.72 -3.18
CA MET A 120 -43.14 -6.31 -2.52
C MET A 120 -44.08 -7.53 -2.43
N ASP A 121 -44.13 -8.18 -1.27
CA ASP A 121 -45.19 -9.15 -0.95
C ASP A 121 -46.53 -8.41 -0.84
N ASN A 122 -47.20 -8.28 -1.98
CA ASN A 122 -48.59 -7.82 -2.06
C ASN A 122 -49.51 -9.04 -1.88
N LYS A 123 -49.93 -9.30 -0.64
CA LYS A 123 -51.09 -10.16 -0.38
C LYS A 123 -51.91 -9.63 0.79
N ARG A 124 -53.02 -8.98 0.46
CA ARG A 124 -54.08 -8.60 1.40
C ARG A 124 -55.40 -9.22 0.96
N SER A 125 -55.78 -10.33 1.60
CA SER A 125 -57.19 -10.77 1.86
C SER A 125 -57.10 -12.11 2.63
N ASN A 126 -57.27 -12.20 3.94
CA ASN A 126 -58.45 -12.03 4.81
C ASN A 126 -58.97 -13.41 5.31
N GLN A 127 -58.97 -13.58 6.66
CA GLN A 127 -59.73 -14.53 7.51
C GLN A 127 -59.36 -16.03 7.43
N LYS A 128 -59.27 -16.85 8.50
CA LYS A 128 -59.84 -16.84 9.87
C LYS A 128 -59.05 -17.80 10.81
N ALA A 129 -58.89 -17.35 12.07
CA ALA A 129 -59.00 -18.01 13.38
C ALA A 129 -58.49 -19.45 13.71
N SER A 130 -58.03 -19.52 14.98
CA SER A 130 -57.87 -20.68 15.90
C SER A 130 -56.67 -21.59 15.64
N GLY A 131 -55.89 -22.07 16.62
CA GLY A 131 -55.92 -21.98 18.08
C GLY A 131 -54.92 -23.02 18.61
N SER A 132 -54.48 -22.87 19.87
CA SER A 132 -53.86 -23.90 20.72
C SER A 132 -52.36 -24.25 20.51
N GLY A 133 -51.54 -23.78 21.46
CA GLY A 133 -50.98 -24.68 22.47
C GLY A 133 -49.61 -25.35 22.26
N ARG A 134 -48.73 -25.08 23.25
CA ARG A 134 -47.78 -26.00 23.94
C ARG A 134 -46.31 -26.14 23.45
N LYS A 135 -45.44 -25.39 24.15
CA LYS A 135 -44.31 -25.78 25.05
C LYS A 135 -43.19 -26.76 24.59
N LYS A 136 -41.97 -26.27 24.93
CA LYS A 136 -40.73 -26.99 25.40
C LYS A 136 -39.93 -27.71 24.29
N LYS A 137 -38.58 -27.70 24.28
CA LYS A 137 -37.61 -27.80 25.38
C LYS A 137 -36.19 -27.45 24.89
N ARG A 138 -35.37 -26.93 25.83
CA ARG A 138 -33.92 -26.64 25.75
C ARG A 138 -33.08 -27.91 25.56
N LYS A 139 -31.88 -27.80 24.96
CA LYS A 139 -30.62 -28.24 25.61
C LYS A 139 -29.37 -27.72 24.89
N ALA A 140 -28.35 -27.42 25.69
CA ALA A 140 -26.99 -27.01 25.36
C ALA A 140 -25.99 -28.12 25.77
N SER A 141 -24.79 -28.12 25.15
CA SER A 141 -23.45 -28.52 25.66
C SER A 141 -22.57 -28.94 24.44
N GLU A 142 -21.54 -28.18 24.03
CA GLU A 142 -20.10 -28.29 24.41
C GLU A 142 -19.41 -29.59 23.95
N MET A 143 -18.46 -29.52 22.99
CA MET A 143 -16.97 -29.59 23.11
C MET A 143 -16.47 -31.00 23.54
N ALA A 144 -15.51 -31.70 22.91
CA ALA A 144 -14.19 -31.28 22.44
C ALA A 144 -13.49 -32.35 21.53
N GLU A 145 -12.53 -31.87 20.74
CA GLU A 145 -11.25 -32.46 20.24
C GLU A 145 -11.16 -33.80 19.46
N THR A 146 -10.53 -33.75 18.28
CA THR A 146 -9.26 -34.46 17.97
C THR A 146 -8.53 -33.81 16.79
N ASP A 147 -7.20 -33.91 16.86
CA ASP A 147 -6.10 -33.34 16.09
C ASP A 147 -5.83 -34.03 14.73
N GLY A 148 -5.14 -33.36 13.80
CA GLY A 148 -4.38 -34.04 12.74
C GLY A 148 -4.50 -33.56 11.28
N THR A 149 -3.73 -32.51 10.94
CA THR A 149 -2.87 -32.43 9.73
C THR A 149 -3.46 -32.09 8.34
N ALA A 150 -3.46 -30.78 8.06
CA ALA A 150 -2.94 -30.08 6.87
C ALA A 150 -3.08 -30.71 5.46
N THR A 151 -4.05 -30.21 4.69
CA THR A 151 -3.88 -29.64 3.33
C THR A 151 -5.21 -29.01 2.92
N GLU A 152 -5.34 -27.69 3.04
CA GLU A 152 -6.49 -26.97 2.48
C GLU A 152 -6.02 -25.76 1.67
N SER A 153 -6.27 -25.88 0.38
CA SER A 153 -6.29 -24.84 -0.63
C SER A 153 -7.23 -23.72 -0.17
N LEU A 154 -6.66 -22.63 0.35
CA LEU A 154 -7.42 -21.40 0.55
C LEU A 154 -7.46 -20.65 -0.77
N GLU A 155 -8.53 -20.88 -1.51
CA GLU A 155 -9.01 -19.96 -2.54
C GLU A 155 -9.38 -18.64 -1.85
N PHE A 156 -8.42 -17.73 -1.85
CA PHE A 156 -8.62 -16.33 -1.48
C PHE A 156 -9.33 -15.63 -2.63
N ASP A 157 -10.64 -15.83 -2.74
CA ASP A 157 -11.51 -15.01 -3.59
C ASP A 157 -11.80 -13.69 -2.87
N SER A 158 -10.76 -12.86 -2.78
CA SER A 158 -10.93 -11.44 -2.50
C SER A 158 -10.95 -10.73 -3.84
N PRO A 159 -12.00 -9.96 -4.17
CA PRO A 159 -11.95 -9.11 -5.35
C PRO A 159 -10.83 -8.11 -5.13
N LEU A 160 -9.68 -8.37 -5.76
CA LEU A 160 -8.64 -7.40 -6.01
C LEU A 160 -9.32 -6.25 -6.76
N VAL A 161 -9.75 -5.24 -6.00
CA VAL A 161 -9.92 -3.90 -6.54
C VAL A 161 -8.56 -3.48 -7.05
N GLU A 162 -8.36 -3.71 -8.34
CA GLU A 162 -7.28 -3.12 -9.13
C GLU A 162 -7.43 -1.61 -8.98
N MET A 163 -6.74 -1.07 -7.98
CA MET A 163 -6.54 0.36 -7.88
C MET A 163 -6.04 0.82 -9.25
N PRO A 164 -6.63 1.88 -9.83
CA PRO A 164 -6.26 2.33 -11.17
C PRO A 164 -4.75 2.51 -11.22
N VAL A 165 -4.11 1.73 -12.10
CA VAL A 165 -2.66 1.74 -12.32
C VAL A 165 -2.21 3.19 -12.47
N ASP A 166 -1.28 3.60 -11.62
CA ASP A 166 -0.73 4.95 -11.61
C ASP A 166 -0.25 5.29 -13.03
N PRO A 167 -0.78 6.34 -13.69
CA PRO A 167 -0.39 6.74 -15.05
C PRO A 167 1.11 7.04 -15.22
N ASN A 168 1.87 7.14 -14.13
CA ASN A 168 3.29 7.44 -14.12
C ASN A 168 4.19 6.21 -13.89
N GLU A 169 3.64 4.99 -13.85
CA GLU A 169 4.46 3.79 -13.68
C GLU A 169 5.10 3.32 -15.01
N PRO A 170 6.44 3.20 -15.09
CA PRO A 170 7.12 2.75 -16.31
C PRO A 170 6.73 1.32 -16.66
N THR A 171 6.36 1.10 -17.93
CA THR A 171 5.95 -0.22 -18.43
C THR A 171 7.14 -1.00 -18.98
N TYR A 172 7.14 -2.31 -18.72
CA TYR A 172 8.23 -3.22 -19.07
C TYR A 172 7.70 -4.43 -19.86
N CYS A 173 8.65 -5.25 -20.34
CA CYS A 173 8.38 -6.42 -21.16
C CYS A 173 7.65 -6.09 -22.47
N TYR A 174 7.39 -7.09 -23.31
CA TYR A 174 6.56 -6.95 -24.51
C TYR A 174 5.05 -6.89 -24.19
N CYS A 175 4.66 -7.15 -22.94
CA CYS A 175 3.28 -6.99 -22.49
C CYS A 175 2.94 -5.53 -22.14
N HIS A 176 3.93 -4.63 -22.10
CA HIS A 176 3.76 -3.22 -21.73
C HIS A 176 2.98 -3.05 -20.42
N GLN A 177 3.25 -3.93 -19.46
CA GLN A 177 2.66 -3.89 -18.12
C GLN A 177 3.69 -3.37 -17.12
N VAL A 178 3.21 -2.93 -15.97
CA VAL A 178 4.03 -2.56 -14.81
C VAL A 178 4.87 -3.73 -14.32
N SER A 179 5.84 -3.49 -13.45
CA SER A 179 6.66 -4.55 -12.86
C SER A 179 5.82 -5.46 -11.95
N PHE A 180 5.67 -6.73 -12.32
CA PHE A 180 4.98 -7.72 -11.48
C PHE A 180 5.77 -9.02 -11.31
N GLY A 181 5.75 -9.56 -10.09
CA GLY A 181 6.39 -10.85 -9.77
C GLY A 181 7.91 -10.85 -9.99
N GLN A 182 8.44 -11.97 -10.48
CA GLN A 182 9.88 -12.11 -10.79
C GLN A 182 10.21 -11.53 -12.17
N MET A 183 11.25 -10.70 -12.23
CA MET A 183 11.70 -10.05 -13.46
C MET A 183 13.16 -10.35 -13.76
N ILE A 184 13.49 -10.40 -15.05
CA ILE A 184 14.83 -10.61 -15.56
C ILE A 184 15.25 -9.47 -16.47
N MET A 185 16.50 -9.03 -16.34
CA MET A 185 17.09 -8.03 -17.22
C MET A 185 17.80 -8.72 -18.40
N CYS A 186 17.69 -8.15 -19.59
CA CYS A 186 18.42 -8.58 -20.77
C CYS A 186 19.84 -7.98 -20.75
N ASP A 187 20.87 -8.83 -20.80
CA ASP A 187 22.29 -8.42 -20.74
C ASP A 187 22.80 -7.68 -22.00
N ASN A 188 21.95 -7.50 -23.00
CA ASN A 188 22.30 -6.68 -24.16
C ASN A 188 22.04 -5.20 -23.87
N LYS A 189 23.12 -4.41 -23.73
CA LYS A 189 23.09 -2.96 -23.49
C LYS A 189 22.41 -2.12 -24.59
N THR A 190 22.06 -2.74 -25.72
CA THR A 190 21.32 -2.10 -26.83
C THR A 190 19.85 -2.50 -26.87
N CYS A 191 19.37 -3.22 -25.84
CA CYS A 191 17.95 -3.58 -25.72
C CYS A 191 17.15 -2.38 -25.25
N THR A 192 16.04 -2.08 -25.90
CA THR A 192 15.21 -0.90 -25.59
C THR A 192 14.32 -1.08 -24.36
N ILE A 193 13.94 -2.31 -24.04
CA ILE A 193 12.99 -2.63 -22.95
C ILE A 193 13.72 -3.00 -21.66
N GLU A 194 14.91 -3.58 -21.79
CA GLU A 194 15.81 -4.07 -20.72
C GLU A 194 15.21 -5.09 -19.73
N TRP A 195 13.96 -4.99 -19.30
CA TRP A 195 13.33 -5.79 -18.26
C TRP A 195 12.14 -6.61 -18.76
N PHE A 196 12.04 -7.86 -18.30
CA PHE A 196 11.03 -8.81 -18.75
C PHE A 196 10.48 -9.64 -17.58
N HIS A 197 9.18 -9.96 -17.61
CA HIS A 197 8.55 -10.82 -16.61
C HIS A 197 8.87 -12.30 -16.87
N PHE A 198 9.12 -13.06 -15.82
CA PHE A 198 9.39 -14.50 -15.90
C PHE A 198 8.29 -15.26 -16.64
N GLN A 199 7.02 -15.01 -16.28
CA GLN A 199 5.87 -15.64 -16.90
C GLN A 199 5.71 -15.28 -18.38
N CYS A 200 6.10 -14.05 -18.75
CA CYS A 200 6.13 -13.66 -20.15
C CYS A 200 7.19 -14.50 -20.88
N VAL A 201 8.45 -14.42 -20.47
CA VAL A 201 9.55 -15.08 -21.20
C VAL A 201 9.70 -16.59 -20.93
N GLY A 202 8.71 -17.20 -20.27
CA GLY A 202 8.68 -18.64 -19.97
C GLY A 202 9.76 -19.10 -18.99
N LEU A 203 10.25 -18.23 -18.12
CA LEU A 203 11.19 -18.58 -17.06
C LEU A 203 10.41 -18.92 -15.78
N THR A 204 10.81 -20.01 -15.13
CA THR A 204 10.25 -20.44 -13.82
C THR A 204 11.23 -20.23 -12.67
N SER A 205 12.51 -20.03 -12.96
CA SER A 205 13.57 -19.76 -11.99
C SER A 205 14.65 -18.91 -12.62
N THR A 206 15.43 -18.22 -11.79
CA THR A 206 16.54 -17.38 -12.24
C THR A 206 17.57 -18.22 -13.00
N PRO A 207 17.78 -17.96 -14.31
CA PRO A 207 18.77 -18.68 -15.08
C PRO A 207 20.18 -18.37 -14.55
N ARG A 208 21.04 -19.38 -14.50
CA ARG A 208 22.44 -19.18 -14.11
C ARG A 208 23.22 -18.60 -15.29
N GLY A 209 23.72 -17.38 -15.14
CA GLY A 209 24.58 -16.70 -16.12
C GLY A 209 23.83 -15.63 -16.93
N LYS A 210 24.37 -15.31 -18.11
CA LYS A 210 23.85 -14.21 -18.95
C LYS A 210 22.56 -14.61 -19.66
N TRP A 211 21.56 -13.74 -19.62
CA TRP A 211 20.27 -13.95 -20.29
C TRP A 211 19.97 -12.84 -21.29
N TYR A 212 19.37 -13.25 -22.41
CA TYR A 212 19.00 -12.37 -23.51
C TYR A 212 17.54 -12.60 -23.89
N CYS A 213 16.80 -11.52 -24.17
CA CYS A 213 15.43 -11.63 -24.68
C CYS A 213 15.40 -12.17 -26.11
N ASP A 214 14.25 -12.64 -26.58
CA ASP A 214 14.14 -13.28 -27.90
C ASP A 214 14.53 -12.37 -29.06
N ASN A 215 14.27 -11.07 -28.95
CA ASN A 215 14.72 -10.07 -29.92
C ASN A 215 16.25 -9.96 -29.95
N CYS A 216 16.91 -9.99 -28.79
CA CYS A 216 18.37 -9.95 -28.71
C CYS A 216 18.99 -11.28 -29.16
N LYS A 217 18.39 -12.42 -28.79
CA LYS A 217 18.79 -13.75 -29.28
C LYS A 217 18.69 -13.84 -30.80
N ALA A 218 17.62 -13.32 -31.40
CA ALA A 218 17.43 -13.30 -32.86
C ALA A 218 18.48 -12.41 -33.56
N LYS A 219 18.83 -11.25 -32.99
CA LYS A 219 19.89 -10.38 -33.52
C LYS A 219 21.27 -11.04 -33.46
N ILE A 220 21.58 -11.73 -32.36
CA ILE A 220 22.85 -12.46 -32.19
C ILE A 220 22.94 -13.62 -33.20
N LYS A 221 21.84 -14.35 -33.43
CA LYS A 221 21.79 -15.46 -34.40
C LYS A 221 21.89 -15.01 -35.87
N ARG A 222 21.51 -13.77 -36.20
CA ARG A 222 21.50 -13.24 -37.58
C ARG A 222 22.80 -12.56 -38.02
N GLY A 223 23.86 -12.58 -37.20
CA GLY A 223 25.22 -12.35 -37.68
C GLY A 223 25.46 -11.08 -38.50
N ARG A 224 25.01 -9.91 -38.04
CA ARG A 224 25.61 -8.63 -38.47
C ARG A 224 26.34 -8.02 -37.29
N LYS A 225 27.68 -8.04 -37.38
CA LYS A 225 28.58 -7.27 -36.51
C LYS A 225 28.08 -5.82 -36.45
N PRO A 226 27.82 -5.24 -35.27
CA PRO A 226 27.58 -3.80 -35.19
C PRO A 226 28.91 -3.09 -35.48
N SER A 227 28.92 -2.24 -36.51
CA SER A 227 29.96 -1.26 -36.76
C SER A 227 29.98 -0.26 -35.60
N ALA A 228 31.14 -0.08 -34.98
CA ALA A 228 31.37 0.94 -33.97
C ALA A 228 31.12 2.34 -34.56
N PRO A 229 30.51 3.27 -33.81
CA PRO A 229 30.52 4.68 -34.18
C PRO A 229 31.90 5.28 -33.89
N MET A 230 32.43 6.04 -34.86
CA MET A 230 33.50 7.02 -34.63
C MET A 230 32.96 8.24 -33.88
#